data_AF-A0A964MCI9-F1
#
_entry.id   AF-A0A964MCI9-F1
#
_cell.length_a   1.000
_cell.length_b   1.000
_cell.length_c   1.000
_cell.angle_alpha   90.00
_cell.angle_beta   90.00
_cell.angle_gamma   90.00
#
_symmetry.space_group_name_H-M   'P 1'
#
loop_
_entity.id
_entity.type
_entity.pdbx_description
1 polymer ?
#
loop_
_entity_poly.entity_id
_entity_poly.type
_entity_poly.pdbx_seq_one_letter_code
_entity_poly.pdbx_strand_id
1 'polypeptide(L)'
;MKQRATIIALCLAAVAAGCGKSDSGGTTAPPVTELTAAEYLAQGWTSFNAGGFSAAQTSFGNAIAKDSTLADAYNGRGWCQGILGSPASALASFATGATRTGTAVVLNEITAGMAFAYSAMDSASKAVTSGSSVLLADNDWQFSHTYRASQDNVLNYLEVCLLLAQNHFKLGQFTQAEDFVQLLHPGFEVDEATPSGQAALQAEIERLATLF
;
A
#
# COMPACT_ATOMS: atom_id res chain seq x y z
N MET A 1 -42.66 -11.17 10.10
CA MET A 1 -44.02 -10.90 9.59
C MET A 1 -44.56 -9.63 10.23
N LYS A 2 -44.75 -8.56 9.45
CA LYS A 2 -45.78 -7.52 9.62
C LYS A 2 -45.86 -6.71 8.31
N GLN A 3 -47.10 -6.48 7.88
CA GLN A 3 -47.66 -5.99 6.60
C GLN A 3 -46.90 -4.84 5.92
N ARG A 4 -46.61 -4.85 4.60
CA ARG A 4 -47.50 -4.72 3.41
C ARG A 4 -48.41 -3.48 3.41
N ALA A 5 -48.04 -2.48 2.61
CA ALA A 5 -48.99 -1.59 1.96
C ALA A 5 -48.58 -1.45 0.48
N THR A 6 -49.39 -2.04 -0.39
CA THR A 6 -49.40 -1.86 -1.84
C THR A 6 -50.53 -0.89 -2.15
N ILE A 7 -50.27 0.22 -2.84
CA ILE A 7 -51.26 0.85 -3.72
C ILE A 7 -50.58 1.29 -5.02
N ILE A 8 -51.18 0.80 -6.10
CA ILE A 8 -50.91 1.01 -7.52
C ILE A 8 -51.68 2.25 -7.98
N ALA A 9 -51.10 3.07 -8.85
CA ALA A 9 -51.88 3.83 -9.84
C ALA A 9 -51.02 4.23 -11.05
N LEU A 10 -51.23 3.48 -12.13
CA LEU A 10 -50.91 3.82 -13.52
C LEU A 10 -51.73 5.07 -13.94
N CYS A 11 -51.18 5.99 -14.72
CA CYS A 11 -51.94 6.68 -15.78
C CYS A 11 -51.03 7.44 -16.77
N LEU A 12 -51.42 7.32 -18.04
CA LEU A 12 -50.73 7.71 -19.26
C LEU A 12 -50.67 9.23 -19.53
N ALA A 13 -49.63 9.58 -20.29
CA ALA A 13 -49.37 10.67 -21.24
C ALA A 13 -50.47 11.71 -21.57
N ALA A 14 -50.02 12.96 -21.69
CA ALA A 14 -50.40 13.86 -22.80
C ALA A 14 -49.28 14.87 -23.08
N VAL A 15 -48.90 14.99 -24.35
CA VAL A 15 -47.97 15.98 -24.90
C VAL A 15 -48.70 17.31 -25.07
N ALA A 16 -48.06 18.42 -24.69
CA ALA A 16 -48.37 19.74 -25.23
C ALA A 16 -47.07 20.51 -25.46
N ALA A 17 -46.86 20.91 -26.72
CA ALA A 17 -45.81 21.79 -27.17
C ALA A 17 -45.99 23.20 -26.56
N GLY A 18 -44.94 23.73 -25.95
CA GLY A 18 -44.87 25.12 -25.51
C GLY A 18 -43.55 25.74 -25.96
N CYS A 19 -43.58 26.48 -27.07
CA CYS A 19 -42.47 27.29 -27.53
C CYS A 19 -42.36 28.59 -26.71
N GLY A 20 -41.13 28.93 -26.34
CA GLY A 20 -40.65 30.31 -26.39
C GLY A 20 -40.72 31.13 -25.11
N LYS A 21 -39.65 31.08 -24.32
CA LYS A 21 -38.78 32.23 -24.00
C LYS A 21 -37.55 31.73 -23.25
N SER A 22 -36.43 31.74 -23.95
CA SER A 22 -35.10 31.54 -23.40
C SER A 22 -34.68 32.81 -22.67
N ASP A 23 -34.99 32.89 -21.38
CA ASP A 23 -34.25 33.76 -20.46
C ASP A 23 -33.04 32.96 -19.97
N SER A 24 -31.91 33.22 -20.61
CA SER A 24 -30.59 32.77 -20.20
C SER A 24 -30.18 33.47 -18.89
N GLY A 25 -30.77 33.03 -17.78
CA GLY A 25 -30.25 33.28 -16.45
C GLY A 25 -29.07 32.35 -16.23
N GLY A 26 -27.86 32.83 -16.50
CA GLY A 26 -26.63 32.14 -16.15
C GLY A 26 -26.51 32.01 -14.64
N THR A 27 -27.09 30.96 -14.07
CA THR A 27 -26.67 30.44 -12.77
C THR A 27 -25.35 29.74 -12.97
N THR A 28 -24.25 30.50 -12.97
CA THR A 28 -22.94 29.90 -12.72
C THR A 28 -23.05 29.22 -11.37
N ALA A 29 -23.05 27.88 -11.38
CA ALA A 29 -22.85 27.11 -10.16
C ALA A 29 -21.66 27.74 -9.39
N PRO A 30 -21.72 27.83 -8.05
CA PRO A 30 -20.60 28.33 -7.28
C PRO A 30 -19.32 27.58 -7.73
N PRO A 31 -18.16 28.24 -7.80
CA PRO A 31 -16.93 27.57 -8.18
C PRO A 31 -16.78 26.35 -7.29
N VAL A 32 -16.80 25.16 -7.89
CA VAL A 32 -16.42 23.96 -7.17
C VAL A 32 -14.96 24.17 -6.87
N THR A 33 -14.64 24.52 -5.63
CA THR A 33 -13.25 24.70 -5.21
C THR A 33 -12.57 23.35 -5.37
N GLU A 34 -11.83 23.21 -6.47
CA GLU A 34 -11.07 22.00 -6.76
C GLU A 34 -9.92 21.90 -5.76
N LEU A 35 -9.72 20.73 -5.17
CA LEU A 35 -8.65 20.52 -4.21
C LEU A 35 -7.28 20.71 -4.88
N THR A 36 -6.36 21.28 -4.12
CA THR A 36 -4.93 21.37 -4.45
C THR A 36 -4.28 19.98 -4.42
N ALA A 37 -3.07 19.86 -5.00
CA ALA A 37 -2.31 18.61 -4.94
C ALA A 37 -2.04 18.15 -3.49
N ALA A 38 -1.74 19.09 -2.59
CA ALA A 38 -1.50 18.81 -1.18
C ALA A 38 -2.77 18.36 -0.44
N GLU A 39 -3.93 18.94 -0.76
CA GLU A 39 -5.21 18.51 -0.18
C GLU A 39 -5.62 17.11 -0.67
N TYR A 40 -5.40 16.80 -1.95
CA TYR A 40 -5.59 15.44 -2.47
C TYR A 40 -4.62 14.43 -1.83
N LEU A 41 -3.36 14.81 -1.61
CA LEU A 41 -2.38 13.99 -0.90
C LEU A 41 -2.85 13.68 0.53
N ALA A 42 -3.25 14.72 1.29
CA ALA A 42 -3.78 14.57 2.64
C ALA A 42 -5.06 13.72 2.70
N GLN A 43 -5.96 13.90 1.72
CA GLN A 43 -7.15 13.07 1.57
C GLN A 43 -6.81 11.61 1.28
N GLY A 44 -5.77 11.36 0.48
CA GLY A 44 -5.24 10.04 0.19
C GLY A 44 -4.79 9.33 1.45
N TRP A 45 -3.93 9.97 2.25
CA TRP A 45 -3.46 9.40 3.51
C TRP A 45 -4.56 9.25 4.56
N THR A 46 -5.52 10.18 4.62
CA THR A 46 -6.71 10.06 5.47
C THR A 46 -7.51 8.80 5.11
N SER A 47 -7.75 8.58 3.82
CA SER A 47 -8.46 7.40 3.33
C SER A 47 -7.66 6.12 3.56
N PHE A 48 -6.33 6.17 3.37
CA PHE A 48 -5.42 5.05 3.59
C PHE A 48 -5.46 4.59 5.05
N ASN A 49 -5.32 5.53 5.99
CA ASN A 49 -5.36 5.25 7.43
C ASN A 49 -6.73 4.71 7.88
N ALA A 50 -7.81 5.02 7.14
CA ALA A 50 -9.14 4.47 7.35
C ALA A 50 -9.37 3.10 6.67
N GLY A 51 -8.36 2.51 6.02
CA GLY A 51 -8.47 1.26 5.25
C GLY A 51 -9.17 1.41 3.89
N GLY A 52 -9.48 2.64 3.48
CA GLY A 52 -10.14 2.97 2.21
C GLY A 52 -9.16 2.99 1.04
N PHE A 53 -8.45 1.89 0.77
CA PHE A 53 -7.32 1.88 -0.17
C PHE A 53 -7.68 2.27 -1.61
N SER A 54 -8.87 1.91 -2.11
CA SER A 54 -9.31 2.33 -3.46
C SER A 54 -9.59 3.83 -3.54
N ALA A 55 -10.17 4.41 -2.48
CA ALA A 55 -10.42 5.85 -2.39
C ALA A 55 -9.10 6.62 -2.22
N ALA A 56 -8.19 6.09 -1.40
CA ALA A 56 -6.84 6.61 -1.23
C ALA A 56 -6.07 6.62 -2.56
N GLN A 57 -6.07 5.49 -3.30
CA GLN A 57 -5.43 5.39 -4.61
C GLN A 57 -5.93 6.45 -5.59
N THR A 58 -7.24 6.71 -5.59
CA THR A 58 -7.86 7.75 -6.43
C THR A 58 -7.37 9.13 -6.04
N SER A 59 -7.32 9.42 -4.74
CA SER A 59 -6.87 10.71 -4.20
C SER A 59 -5.39 10.96 -4.52
N PHE A 60 -4.53 9.96 -4.33
CA PHE A 60 -3.12 10.05 -4.75
C PHE A 60 -2.97 10.24 -6.26
N GLY A 61 -3.82 9.59 -7.07
CA GLY A 61 -3.86 9.81 -8.52
C GLY A 61 -4.19 11.26 -8.89
N ASN A 62 -5.16 11.87 -8.19
CA ASN A 62 -5.50 13.29 -8.38
C ASN A 62 -4.36 14.22 -7.94
N ALA A 63 -3.69 13.91 -6.82
CA ALA A 63 -2.51 14.65 -6.36
C ALA A 63 -1.41 14.64 -7.43
N ILE A 64 -1.08 13.46 -7.98
CA ILE A 64 -0.10 13.29 -9.06
C ILE A 64 -0.50 14.06 -10.33
N ALA A 65 -1.79 14.07 -10.69
CA ALA A 65 -2.28 14.80 -11.87
C ALA A 65 -2.14 16.32 -11.72
N LYS A 66 -2.25 16.84 -10.50
CA LYS A 66 -2.05 18.27 -10.18
C LYS A 66 -0.58 18.65 -10.04
N ASP A 67 0.19 17.80 -9.38
CA ASP A 67 1.63 17.97 -9.20
C ASP A 67 2.33 16.61 -9.26
N SER A 68 2.96 16.35 -10.39
CA SER A 68 3.70 15.11 -10.60
C SER A 68 5.05 15.07 -9.87
N THR A 69 5.48 16.13 -9.17
CA THR A 69 6.76 16.14 -8.46
C THR A 69 6.68 15.57 -7.04
N LEU A 70 5.47 15.23 -6.57
CA LEU A 70 5.23 14.74 -5.22
C LEU A 70 5.59 13.25 -5.07
N ALA A 71 6.80 12.96 -4.57
CA ALA A 71 7.21 11.58 -4.28
C ALA A 71 6.20 10.85 -3.37
N ASP A 72 5.66 11.55 -2.39
CA ASP A 72 4.74 10.98 -1.40
C ASP A 72 3.38 10.56 -1.99
N ALA A 73 2.91 11.22 -3.05
CA ALA A 73 1.71 10.79 -3.75
C ALA A 73 1.94 9.46 -4.51
N TYR A 74 3.14 9.26 -5.06
CA TYR A 74 3.52 7.98 -5.66
C TYR A 74 3.74 6.89 -4.60
N ASN A 75 4.31 7.24 -3.44
CA ASN A 75 4.45 6.37 -2.28
C ASN A 75 3.08 5.80 -1.87
N GLY A 76 2.13 6.68 -1.52
CA GLY A 76 0.79 6.26 -1.11
C GLY A 76 0.05 5.47 -2.19
N ARG A 77 0.15 5.86 -3.46
CA ARG A 77 -0.43 5.10 -4.57
C ARG A 77 0.18 3.69 -4.69
N GLY A 78 1.50 3.57 -4.52
CA GLY A 78 2.20 2.29 -4.54
C GLY A 78 1.73 1.35 -3.44
N TRP A 79 1.64 1.84 -2.20
CA TRP A 79 1.12 1.06 -1.07
C TRP A 79 -0.32 0.63 -1.29
N CYS A 80 -1.21 1.52 -1.75
CA CYS A 80 -2.57 1.15 -2.13
C CYS A 80 -2.59 0.01 -3.16
N GLN A 81 -1.80 0.12 -4.22
CA GLN A 81 -1.77 -0.90 -5.29
C GLN A 81 -1.24 -2.24 -4.78
N GLY A 82 -0.23 -2.24 -3.91
CA GLY A 82 0.30 -3.46 -3.30
C GLY A 82 -0.75 -4.16 -2.45
N ILE A 83 -1.43 -3.41 -1.58
CA ILE A 83 -2.51 -3.90 -0.71
C ILE A 83 -3.69 -4.42 -1.52
N LEU A 84 -4.01 -3.77 -2.64
CA LEU A 84 -5.07 -4.18 -3.58
C LEU A 84 -4.64 -5.33 -4.51
N GLY A 85 -3.51 -6.00 -4.25
CA GLY A 85 -3.08 -7.19 -4.98
C GLY A 85 -2.47 -6.90 -6.36
N SER A 86 -1.97 -5.69 -6.59
CA SER A 86 -1.35 -5.26 -7.85
C SER A 86 0.14 -4.90 -7.66
N PRO A 87 1.01 -5.85 -7.28
CA PRO A 87 2.40 -5.55 -6.92
C PRO A 87 3.24 -5.00 -8.08
N ALA A 88 2.97 -5.40 -9.33
CA ALA A 88 3.65 -4.82 -10.49
C ALA A 88 3.31 -3.33 -10.70
N SER A 89 2.04 -2.96 -10.50
CA SER A 89 1.60 -1.56 -10.52
C SER A 89 2.18 -0.77 -9.36
N ALA A 90 2.21 -1.37 -8.16
CA ALA A 90 2.83 -0.79 -6.98
C ALA A 90 4.29 -0.44 -7.24
N LEU A 91 5.06 -1.41 -7.76
CA LEU A 91 6.46 -1.23 -8.12
C LEU A 91 6.66 -0.10 -9.14
N ALA A 92 5.78 0.03 -10.14
CA ALA A 92 5.86 1.12 -11.11
C ALA A 92 5.63 2.50 -10.46
N SER A 93 4.67 2.59 -9.53
CA SER A 93 4.44 3.82 -8.75
C SER A 93 5.65 4.14 -7.87
N PHE A 94 6.16 3.17 -7.10
CA PHE A 94 7.33 3.33 -6.24
C PHE A 94 8.58 3.75 -7.04
N ALA A 95 8.89 3.07 -8.13
CA ALA A 95 10.02 3.41 -8.99
C ALA A 95 9.91 4.83 -9.55
N THR A 96 8.69 5.27 -9.88
CA THR A 96 8.46 6.65 -10.29
C THR A 96 8.69 7.61 -9.12
N GLY A 97 8.10 7.34 -7.95
CA GLY A 97 8.22 8.17 -6.75
C GLY A 97 9.67 8.35 -6.28
N ALA A 98 10.49 7.31 -6.36
CA ALA A 98 11.91 7.34 -6.02
C ALA A 98 12.73 8.34 -6.86
N THR A 99 12.22 8.76 -8.03
CA THR A 99 12.85 9.77 -8.90
C THR A 99 12.34 11.19 -8.66
N ARG A 100 11.37 11.37 -7.77
CA ARG A 100 10.71 12.67 -7.51
C ARG A 100 11.25 13.34 -6.25
N THR A 101 10.87 14.59 -6.04
CA THR A 101 11.25 15.34 -4.85
C THR A 101 10.52 14.77 -3.63
N GLY A 102 11.28 14.22 -2.68
CA GLY A 102 10.76 13.58 -1.48
C GLY A 102 11.73 13.71 -0.30
N THR A 103 11.21 13.51 0.91
CA THR A 103 12.05 13.44 2.11
C THR A 103 12.75 12.09 2.19
N ALA A 104 13.83 12.00 2.98
CA ALA A 104 14.51 10.71 3.22
C ALA A 104 13.55 9.65 3.79
N VAL A 105 12.60 10.06 4.65
CA VAL A 105 11.55 9.18 5.20
C VAL A 105 10.71 8.59 4.07
N VAL A 106 10.13 9.44 3.20
CA VAL A 106 9.30 8.98 2.08
C VAL A 106 10.08 8.07 1.13
N LEU A 107 11.34 8.40 0.84
CA LEU A 107 12.18 7.57 -0.03
C LEU A 107 12.50 6.21 0.61
N ASN A 108 12.65 6.15 1.93
CA ASN A 108 12.86 4.89 2.63
C ASN A 108 11.57 4.04 2.64
N GLU A 109 10.40 4.66 2.83
CA GLU A 109 9.10 3.97 2.72
C GLU A 109 8.81 3.45 1.32
N ILE A 110 9.18 4.21 0.28
CA ILE A 110 9.13 3.75 -1.10
C ILE A 110 10.03 2.51 -1.27
N THR A 111 11.23 2.53 -0.70
CA THR A 111 12.18 1.40 -0.78
C THR A 111 11.64 0.16 -0.06
N ALA A 112 10.99 0.33 1.09
CA ALA A 112 10.28 -0.75 1.78
C ALA A 112 9.15 -1.30 0.91
N GLY A 113 8.32 -0.43 0.34
CA GLY A 113 7.25 -0.81 -0.58
C GLY A 113 7.76 -1.60 -1.79
N MET A 114 8.92 -1.23 -2.35
CA MET A 114 9.59 -1.99 -3.41
C MET A 114 10.03 -3.38 -2.92
N ALA A 115 10.57 -3.51 -1.71
CA ALA A 115 10.96 -4.80 -1.13
C ALA A 115 9.76 -5.76 -1.05
N PHE A 116 8.64 -5.30 -0.50
CA PHE A 116 7.39 -6.07 -0.43
C PHE A 116 6.84 -6.41 -1.81
N ALA A 117 6.81 -5.46 -2.75
CA ALA A 117 6.35 -5.70 -4.11
C ALA A 117 7.24 -6.74 -4.84
N TYR A 118 8.56 -6.67 -4.69
CA TYR A 118 9.47 -7.67 -5.26
C TYR A 118 9.28 -9.05 -4.63
N SER A 119 9.09 -9.13 -3.31
CA SER A 119 8.79 -10.40 -2.63
C SER A 119 7.50 -11.03 -3.15
N ALA A 120 6.44 -10.22 -3.28
CA ALA A 120 5.15 -10.66 -3.83
C ALA A 120 5.21 -11.09 -5.31
N MET A 121 6.21 -10.61 -6.05
CA MET A 121 6.49 -10.99 -7.44
C MET A 121 7.56 -12.10 -7.56
N ASP A 122 7.91 -12.75 -6.46
CA ASP A 122 8.94 -13.80 -6.37
C ASP A 122 10.33 -13.38 -6.88
N SER A 123 10.63 -12.08 -6.81
CA SER A 123 11.92 -11.50 -7.20
C SER A 123 12.85 -11.40 -5.99
N ALA A 124 13.21 -12.55 -5.41
CA ALA A 124 13.86 -12.64 -4.09
C ALA A 124 15.13 -11.79 -3.96
N SER A 125 16.04 -11.80 -4.96
CA SER A 125 17.27 -10.99 -4.89
C SER A 125 16.98 -9.48 -4.80
N LYS A 126 15.97 -8.98 -5.52
CA LYS A 126 15.59 -7.56 -5.49
C LYS A 126 14.88 -7.20 -4.19
N ALA A 127 14.09 -8.13 -3.64
CA ALA A 127 13.47 -8.00 -2.33
C ALA A 127 14.55 -7.86 -1.24
N VAL A 128 15.57 -8.74 -1.27
CA VAL A 128 16.73 -8.67 -0.36
C VAL A 128 17.49 -7.35 -0.48
N THR A 129 17.85 -6.93 -1.69
CA THR A 129 18.57 -5.66 -1.89
C THR A 129 17.77 -4.47 -1.34
N SER A 130 16.47 -4.42 -1.62
CA SER A 130 15.61 -3.30 -1.22
C SER A 130 15.39 -3.32 0.30
N GLY A 131 15.03 -4.47 0.88
CA GLY A 131 14.80 -4.60 2.33
C GLY A 131 16.07 -4.32 3.15
N SER A 132 17.24 -4.80 2.69
CA SER A 132 18.51 -4.50 3.35
C SER A 132 18.83 -3.01 3.30
N SER A 133 18.49 -2.33 2.20
CA SER A 133 18.67 -0.88 2.07
C SER A 133 17.79 -0.11 3.06
N VAL A 134 16.59 -0.60 3.37
CA VAL A 134 15.71 0.00 4.38
C VAL A 134 16.38 -0.05 5.75
N LEU A 135 16.79 -1.24 6.19
CA LEU A 135 17.39 -1.44 7.51
C LEU A 135 18.78 -0.78 7.65
N LEU A 136 19.50 -0.61 6.54
CA LEU A 136 20.75 0.14 6.53
C LEU A 136 20.53 1.65 6.72
N ALA A 137 19.44 2.19 6.14
CA ALA A 137 19.10 3.60 6.26
C ALA A 137 18.45 3.93 7.61
N ASP A 138 17.64 3.01 8.13
CA ASP A 138 16.90 3.13 9.38
C ASP A 138 16.64 1.74 9.95
N ASN A 139 17.37 1.36 11.00
CA ASN A 139 17.27 0.02 11.60
C ASN A 139 16.04 -0.15 12.51
N ASP A 140 15.39 0.95 12.89
CA ASP A 140 14.15 0.98 13.68
C ASP A 140 12.97 1.46 12.80
N TRP A 141 13.08 1.27 11.47
CA TRP A 141 12.15 1.76 10.48
C TRP A 141 10.69 1.46 10.82
N GLN A 142 9.85 2.47 10.64
CA GLN A 142 8.41 2.39 10.80
C GLN A 142 7.74 3.10 9.63
N PHE A 143 6.73 2.47 9.07
CA PHE A 143 5.87 3.11 8.09
C PHE A 143 5.05 4.21 8.78
N SER A 144 5.07 5.43 8.23
CA SER A 144 4.42 6.60 8.86
C SER A 144 2.89 6.52 8.88
N HIS A 145 2.31 5.55 8.18
CA HIS A 145 0.88 5.39 8.01
C HIS A 145 0.38 4.07 8.60
N THR A 146 -0.77 4.12 9.26
CA THR A 146 -1.36 2.96 9.92
C THR A 146 -2.27 2.22 8.96
N TYR A 147 -2.10 0.91 8.84
CA TYR A 147 -3.10 0.05 8.22
C TYR A 147 -2.94 -1.38 8.75
N ARG A 148 -3.97 -2.20 8.59
CA ARG A 148 -4.02 -3.54 9.20
C ARG A 148 -3.13 -4.55 8.45
N ALA A 149 -1.83 -4.47 8.70
CA ALA A 149 -0.84 -5.48 8.31
C ALA A 149 -0.36 -6.28 9.54
N SER A 150 -0.04 -5.61 10.65
CA SER A 150 0.47 -6.22 11.89
C SER A 150 -0.50 -6.08 13.07
N GLN A 151 -0.23 -6.76 14.20
CA GLN A 151 -1.03 -6.64 15.42
C GLN A 151 -1.07 -5.20 15.97
N ASP A 152 0.00 -4.43 15.74
CA ASP A 152 0.14 -3.05 16.19
C ASP A 152 -0.39 -2.03 15.17
N ASN A 153 -0.98 -2.48 14.05
CA ASN A 153 -1.48 -1.68 12.92
C ASN A 153 -0.42 -0.75 12.28
N VAL A 154 0.87 -1.02 12.51
CA VAL A 154 2.01 -0.28 11.96
C VAL A 154 3.01 -1.29 11.41
N LEU A 155 3.28 -1.18 10.11
CA LEU A 155 4.35 -1.91 9.46
C LEU A 155 5.70 -1.31 9.89
N ASN A 156 6.65 -2.14 10.28
CA ASN A 156 7.92 -1.72 10.86
C ASN A 156 9.07 -2.66 10.44
N TYR A 157 10.24 -2.44 11.04
CA TYR A 157 11.46 -3.17 10.75
C TYR A 157 11.35 -4.68 10.97
N LEU A 158 10.47 -5.14 11.88
CA LEU A 158 10.24 -6.57 12.13
C LEU A 158 9.64 -7.26 10.90
N GLU A 159 8.68 -6.63 10.21
CA GLU A 159 8.16 -7.18 8.96
C GLU A 159 9.19 -7.16 7.82
N VAL A 160 10.12 -6.19 7.84
CA VAL A 160 11.26 -6.18 6.90
C VAL A 160 12.23 -7.32 7.22
N CYS A 161 12.54 -7.59 8.49
CA CYS A 161 13.34 -8.74 8.90
C CYS A 161 12.70 -10.07 8.48
N LEU A 162 11.38 -10.23 8.68
CA LEU A 162 10.66 -11.42 8.23
C LEU A 162 10.73 -11.58 6.70
N LEU A 163 10.54 -10.48 5.97
CA LEU A 163 10.68 -10.47 4.51
C LEU A 163 12.09 -10.88 4.08
N LEU A 164 13.13 -10.41 4.76
CA LEU A 164 14.51 -10.75 4.46
C LEU A 164 14.80 -12.23 4.77
N ALA A 165 14.36 -12.74 5.92
CA ALA A 165 14.46 -14.16 6.27
C ALA A 165 13.84 -15.05 5.18
N GLN A 166 12.61 -14.74 4.76
CA GLN A 166 11.89 -15.48 3.70
C GLN A 166 12.65 -15.46 2.37
N ASN A 167 13.14 -14.30 1.94
CA ASN A 167 13.77 -14.15 0.63
C ASN A 167 15.22 -14.67 0.60
N HIS A 168 15.96 -14.58 1.70
CA HIS A 168 17.25 -15.26 1.84
C HIS A 168 17.08 -16.79 1.79
N PHE A 169 16.06 -17.32 2.48
CA PHE A 169 15.77 -18.76 2.42
C PHE A 169 15.47 -19.21 0.98
N LYS A 170 14.63 -18.47 0.24
CA LYS A 170 14.34 -18.74 -1.18
C LYS A 170 15.59 -18.76 -2.08
N LEU A 171 16.62 -18.00 -1.71
CA LEU A 171 17.89 -17.94 -2.44
C LEU A 171 18.89 -19.02 -2.01
N GLY A 172 18.54 -19.87 -1.03
CA GLY A 172 19.47 -20.84 -0.43
C GLY A 172 20.52 -20.20 0.48
N GLN A 173 20.29 -18.95 0.89
CA GLN A 173 21.18 -18.16 1.76
C GLN A 173 20.78 -18.39 3.22
N PHE A 174 20.94 -19.63 3.69
CA PHE A 174 20.34 -20.07 4.96
C PHE A 174 20.93 -19.37 6.19
N THR A 175 22.24 -19.14 6.22
CA THR A 175 22.89 -18.39 7.33
C THR A 175 22.31 -16.99 7.44
N GLN A 176 22.15 -16.26 6.32
CA GLN A 176 21.52 -14.93 6.36
C GLN A 176 20.04 -15.00 6.75
N ALA A 177 19.32 -16.04 6.32
CA ALA A 177 17.93 -16.21 6.71
C ALA A 177 17.80 -16.44 8.23
N GLU A 178 18.70 -17.24 8.81
CA GLU A 178 18.79 -17.46 10.26
C GLU A 178 19.17 -16.18 11.02
N ASP A 179 20.14 -15.40 10.53
CA ASP A 179 20.51 -14.11 11.13
C ASP A 179 19.27 -13.20 11.31
N PHE A 180 18.41 -13.12 10.29
CA PHE A 180 17.16 -12.35 10.38
C PHE A 180 16.10 -13.01 11.26
N VAL A 181 16.01 -14.34 11.30
CA VAL A 181 15.12 -15.06 12.23
C VAL A 181 15.53 -14.77 13.68
N GLN A 182 16.83 -14.69 13.99
CA GLN A 182 17.32 -14.40 15.34
C GLN A 182 16.97 -12.98 15.82
N LEU A 183 16.75 -12.03 14.91
CA LEU A 183 16.21 -10.71 15.25
C LEU A 183 14.74 -10.77 15.69
N LEU A 184 13.99 -11.78 15.23
CA LEU A 184 12.57 -11.99 15.54
C LEU A 184 12.35 -12.98 16.69
N HIS A 185 13.24 -13.96 16.81
CA HIS A 185 13.26 -14.98 17.85
C HIS A 185 14.70 -15.11 18.38
N PRO A 186 15.09 -14.27 19.36
CA PRO A 186 16.40 -14.35 19.96
C PRO A 186 16.69 -15.74 20.54
N GLY A 187 17.80 -16.34 20.12
CA GLY A 187 18.24 -17.67 20.56
C GLY A 187 17.74 -18.85 19.71
N PHE A 188 17.05 -18.59 18.61
CA PHE A 188 16.82 -19.62 17.59
C PHE A 188 18.15 -20.03 16.93
N GLU A 189 18.44 -21.34 16.91
CA GLU A 189 19.68 -21.89 16.37
C GLU A 189 19.39 -23.24 15.69
N VAL A 190 19.90 -23.44 14.49
CA VAL A 190 19.82 -24.72 13.75
C VAL A 190 21.14 -25.04 13.02
N ASP A 191 21.33 -26.29 12.61
CA ASP A 191 22.42 -26.63 11.68
C ASP A 191 21.93 -26.48 10.23
N GLU A 192 22.07 -25.28 9.69
CA GLU A 192 21.54 -24.88 8.38
C GLU A 192 22.27 -25.54 7.19
N ALA A 193 23.39 -26.22 7.44
CA ALA A 193 24.06 -27.07 6.46
C ALA A 193 23.35 -28.41 6.23
N THR A 194 22.42 -28.79 7.12
CA THR A 194 21.67 -30.05 7.03
C THR A 194 20.24 -29.85 6.49
N PRO A 195 19.67 -30.85 5.76
CA PRO A 195 18.27 -30.79 5.36
C PRO A 195 17.30 -30.65 6.54
N SER A 196 17.63 -31.23 7.71
CA SER A 196 16.84 -31.10 8.93
C SER A 196 16.87 -29.69 9.50
N GLY A 197 18.02 -29.03 9.53
CA GLY A 197 18.12 -27.65 10.00
C GLY A 197 17.46 -26.66 9.04
N GLN A 198 17.60 -26.87 7.72
CA GLN A 198 16.87 -26.09 6.71
C GLN A 198 15.35 -26.23 6.86
N ALA A 199 14.85 -27.45 7.11
CA ALA A 199 13.43 -27.66 7.37
C ALA A 199 12.95 -26.99 8.66
N ALA A 200 13.77 -27.00 9.72
CA ALA A 200 13.48 -26.32 10.97
C ALA A 200 13.49 -24.78 10.81
N LEU A 201 14.45 -24.23 10.07
CA LEU A 201 14.52 -22.81 9.71
C LEU A 201 13.29 -22.37 8.92
N GLN A 202 12.89 -23.14 7.89
CA GLN A 202 11.69 -22.86 7.12
C GLN A 202 10.43 -22.88 8.01
N ALA A 203 10.30 -23.88 8.87
CA ALA A 203 9.17 -24.01 9.78
C ALA A 203 9.09 -22.82 10.76
N GLU A 204 10.23 -22.31 11.22
CA GLU A 204 10.28 -21.12 12.08
C GLU A 204 9.91 -19.84 11.33
N ILE A 205 10.40 -19.66 10.10
CA ILE A 205 10.00 -18.54 9.23
C ILE A 205 8.49 -18.55 9.01
N GLU A 206 7.90 -19.72 8.75
CA GLU A 206 6.46 -19.89 8.60
C GLU A 206 5.70 -19.59 9.88
N ARG A 207 6.21 -20.03 11.04
CA ARG A 207 5.62 -19.72 12.35
C ARG A 207 5.62 -18.22 12.60
N LEU A 208 6.75 -17.56 12.39
CA LEU A 208 6.89 -16.11 12.56
C LEU A 208 5.95 -15.34 11.63
N ALA A 209 5.76 -15.79 10.38
CA ALA A 209 4.83 -15.18 9.44
C ALA A 209 3.35 -15.24 9.85
N THR A 210 3.00 -15.99 10.90
CA THR A 210 1.65 -15.96 11.49
C THR A 210 1.49 -14.95 12.63
N LEU A 211 2.60 -14.41 13.13
CA LEU A 211 2.61 -13.47 14.25
C LEU A 211 2.64 -12.00 13.78
N PHE A 212 3.22 -11.78 12.60
CA PHE A 212 3.36 -10.48 11.94
C PHE A 212 2.29 -10.26 10.89
#